data_AF-A0A0C2GIL6-F1
#
_entry.id   AF-A0A0C2GIL6-F1
#
_cell.length_a   1.000
_cell.length_b   1.000
_cell.length_c   1.000
_cell.angle_alpha   90.00
_cell.angle_beta   90.00
_cell.angle_gamma   90.00
#
_symmetry.space_group_name_H-M   'P 1'
#
loop_
_entity.id
_entity.type
_entity.pdbx_description
1 polymer ?
#
loop_
_entity_poly.entity_id
_entity_poly.type
_entity_poly.pdbx_seq_one_letter_code
_entity_poly.pdbx_strand_id
1 'polypeptide(L)'
;MLTEFYKKGDPGDITNYRPISLLSMIYKVMTKVIRRRLEKIIGETSVFPPEQAGFRKKFSTVDHIHTVSIILEKSYEYNVNTYLLFVDFTKAFDRVELPAIWQAMESFGIEEGLIKVIELLYANGTAGVKVGNRRTEINIQRGVRQGDSLSPLLFILTLQYALNNVRLLGKGFRMEGALLSYLAYADDVVLLAHNCEDLQALADTSTPLLVTLLLNESQASATCSVAP
;
A
#
# COMPACT_ATOMS: atom_id res chain seq x y z
N MET A 1 -23.41 3.52 -1.31
CA MET A 1 -23.74 3.53 -2.75
C MET A 1 -22.44 3.63 -3.52
N LEU A 2 -22.26 2.86 -4.59
CA LEU A 2 -21.06 2.92 -5.42
C LEU A 2 -21.32 3.77 -6.67
N THR A 3 -20.33 4.59 -7.03
CA THR A 3 -20.28 5.32 -8.30
C THR A 3 -18.99 4.97 -9.02
N GLU A 4 -19.04 4.78 -10.33
CA GLU A 4 -17.88 4.40 -11.12
C GLU A 4 -17.19 5.64 -11.69
N PHE A 5 -15.86 5.68 -11.60
CA PHE A 5 -15.03 6.73 -12.19
C PHE A 5 -14.10 6.11 -13.25
N TYR A 6 -14.22 6.57 -14.49
CA TYR A 6 -13.39 6.09 -15.59
C TYR A 6 -11.93 6.53 -15.42
N LYS A 7 -10.98 5.57 -15.49
CA LYS A 7 -9.54 5.86 -15.31
C LYS A 7 -8.80 6.06 -16.65
N LYS A 8 -8.70 5.01 -17.47
CA LYS A 8 -7.97 4.98 -18.76
C LYS A 8 -8.29 3.67 -19.51
N GLY A 9 -8.12 3.61 -20.83
CA GLY A 9 -8.25 2.39 -21.63
C GLY A 9 -9.48 2.36 -22.55
N ASP A 10 -10.10 1.19 -22.70
CA ASP A 10 -11.36 1.03 -23.42
C ASP A 10 -12.54 1.35 -22.46
N PRO A 11 -13.42 2.31 -22.79
CA PRO A 11 -14.63 2.59 -22.02
C PRO A 11 -15.59 1.40 -21.90
N GLY A 12 -15.50 0.40 -22.78
CA GLY A 12 -16.32 -0.82 -22.74
C GLY A 12 -15.90 -1.83 -21.66
N ASP A 13 -14.68 -1.71 -21.12
CA ASP A 13 -14.17 -2.64 -20.11
C ASP A 13 -14.39 -2.09 -18.69
N ILE A 14 -15.20 -2.80 -17.89
CA ILE A 14 -15.51 -2.45 -16.50
C ILE A 14 -14.27 -2.41 -15.60
N THR A 15 -13.18 -3.08 -15.99
CA THR A 15 -11.95 -3.09 -15.19
C THR A 15 -11.25 -1.73 -15.17
N ASN A 16 -11.50 -0.89 -16.17
CA ASN A 16 -10.96 0.48 -16.33
C ASN A 16 -11.67 1.52 -15.46
N TYR A 17 -12.74 1.12 -14.75
CA TYR A 17 -13.46 1.97 -13.81
C TYR A 17 -12.99 1.74 -12.38
N ARG A 18 -12.89 2.82 -11.61
CA ARG A 18 -12.62 2.81 -10.17
C ARG A 18 -13.94 3.00 -9.42
N PRO A 19 -14.32 2.05 -8.54
CA PRO A 19 -15.52 2.20 -7.72
C PRO A 19 -15.26 3.17 -6.57
N ILE A 20 -16.01 4.25 -6.50
CA ILE A 20 -15.98 5.23 -5.40
C ILE A 20 -17.17 4.98 -4.49
N SER A 21 -16.90 4.85 -3.19
CA SER A 21 -17.92 4.70 -2.17
C SER A 21 -18.50 6.05 -1.74
N LEU A 22 -19.77 6.29 -2.05
CA LEU A 22 -20.55 7.37 -1.47
C LEU A 22 -20.99 6.95 -0.05
N LEU A 23 -20.24 7.44 0.92
CA LEU A 23 -20.42 7.19 2.36
C LEU A 23 -21.29 8.28 2.99
N SER A 24 -22.07 7.90 4.01
CA SER A 24 -22.91 8.85 4.76
C SER A 24 -22.05 9.90 5.49
N MET A 25 -22.62 11.07 5.75
CA MET A 25 -21.91 12.14 6.46
C MET A 25 -21.49 11.70 7.87
N ILE A 26 -22.38 11.02 8.59
CA ILE A 26 -22.11 10.49 9.94
C ILE A 26 -20.92 9.51 9.89
N TYR A 27 -20.91 8.60 8.91
CA TYR A 27 -19.80 7.67 8.72
C TYR A 27 -18.48 8.41 8.49
N LYS A 28 -18.46 9.41 7.59
CA LYS A 28 -17.25 10.20 7.30
C LYS A 28 -16.73 10.96 8.53
N VAL A 29 -17.63 11.49 9.37
CA VAL A 29 -17.25 12.16 10.62
C VAL A 29 -16.62 11.16 11.58
N MET A 30 -17.24 10.00 11.75
CA MET A 30 -16.72 8.93 12.63
C MET A 30 -15.35 8.43 12.17
N THR A 31 -15.18 8.12 10.87
CA THR A 31 -13.89 7.63 10.36
C THR A 31 -12.80 8.69 10.43
N LYS A 32 -13.16 9.97 10.29
CA LYS A 32 -12.21 11.09 10.49
C LYS A 32 -11.73 11.20 11.94
N VAL A 33 -12.61 10.96 12.93
CA VAL A 33 -12.21 10.94 14.35
C VAL A 33 -11.29 9.77 14.65
N ILE A 34 -11.63 8.57 14.16
CA ILE A 34 -10.81 7.36 14.32
C ILE A 34 -9.45 7.54 13.66
N ARG A 35 -9.42 8.04 12.43
CA ARG A 35 -8.19 8.35 11.71
C ARG A 35 -7.27 9.26 12.52
N ARG A 36 -7.80 10.34 13.10
CA ARG A 36 -6.99 11.27 13.91
C ARG A 36 -6.37 10.61 15.14
N ARG A 37 -7.11 9.69 15.79
CA ARG A 37 -6.58 8.92 16.93
C ARG A 37 -5.48 7.96 16.49
N LEU A 38 -5.68 7.26 15.37
CA LEU A 38 -4.65 6.39 14.80
C LEU A 38 -3.40 7.16 14.37
N GLU A 39 -3.55 8.29 13.67
CA GLU A 39 -2.42 9.14 13.26
C GLU A 39 -1.60 9.59 14.49
N LYS A 40 -2.25 9.86 15.62
CA LYS A 40 -1.57 10.19 16.88
C LYS A 40 -0.77 9.00 17.40
N ILE A 41 -1.38 7.82 17.51
CA ILE A 41 -0.71 6.60 18.00
C ILE A 41 0.49 6.28 17.11
N ILE A 42 0.30 6.25 15.79
CA ILE A 42 1.34 5.98 14.79
C ILE A 42 2.49 7.00 14.88
N GLY A 43 2.17 8.27 15.14
CA GLY A 43 3.16 9.32 15.32
C GLY A 43 4.00 9.15 16.59
N GLU A 44 3.39 8.64 17.66
CA GLU A 44 4.07 8.37 18.95
C GLU A 44 4.93 7.09 18.88
N THR A 45 4.45 6.05 18.19
CA THR A 45 5.14 4.76 18.09
C THR A 45 6.15 4.68 16.94
N SER A 46 6.26 5.71 16.11
CA SER A 46 7.18 5.77 14.94
C SER A 46 7.08 4.54 14.03
N VAL A 47 5.85 4.09 13.77
CA VAL A 47 5.55 2.89 12.96
C VAL A 47 6.07 2.98 11.54
N PHE A 48 6.08 4.18 10.96
CA PHE A 48 6.47 4.38 9.56
C PHE A 48 7.90 4.88 9.44
N PRO A 49 8.80 4.10 8.82
CA PRO A 49 10.18 4.51 8.57
C PRO A 49 10.21 5.51 7.39
N PRO A 50 11.29 6.27 7.18
CA PRO A 50 11.34 7.31 6.14
C PRO A 50 11.15 6.78 4.71
N GLU A 51 11.43 5.50 4.47
CA GLU A 51 11.27 4.80 3.19
C GLU A 51 9.79 4.64 2.79
N GLN A 52 8.85 4.82 3.73
CA GLN A 52 7.41 4.82 3.47
C GLN A 52 6.88 6.26 3.46
N ALA A 53 6.72 6.85 2.29
CA ALA A 53 6.29 8.24 2.11
C ALA A 53 4.78 8.39 1.82
N GLY A 54 4.09 7.28 1.52
CA GLY A 54 2.68 7.31 1.12
C GLY A 54 1.77 7.97 2.16
N PHE A 55 0.88 8.86 1.71
CA PHE A 55 -0.14 9.56 2.51
C PHE A 55 0.31 10.15 3.87
N ARG A 56 1.61 10.44 4.04
CA ARG A 56 2.17 11.05 5.25
C ARG A 56 2.33 12.54 5.09
N LYS A 57 2.21 13.26 6.20
CA LYS A 57 2.55 14.69 6.24
C LYS A 57 4.06 14.84 6.12
N LYS A 58 4.51 15.83 5.35
CA LYS A 58 5.93 16.18 5.13
C LYS A 58 6.75 15.21 4.28
N PHE A 59 6.12 14.24 3.62
CA PHE A 59 6.78 13.37 2.64
C PHE A 59 6.17 13.62 1.26
N SER A 60 7.03 13.65 0.24
CA SER A 60 6.64 13.90 -1.15
C SER A 60 7.14 12.78 -2.07
N THR A 61 6.44 12.60 -3.19
CA THR A 61 6.94 11.76 -4.30
C THR A 61 8.27 12.28 -4.84
N VAL A 62 8.49 13.60 -4.77
CA VAL A 62 9.73 14.25 -5.20
C VAL A 62 10.93 13.73 -4.42
N ASP A 63 10.77 13.48 -3.11
CA ASP A 63 11.85 12.99 -2.26
C ASP A 63 12.32 11.62 -2.74
N HIS A 64 11.38 10.71 -3.04
CA HIS A 64 11.70 9.37 -3.54
C HIS A 64 12.31 9.39 -4.95
N ILE A 65 11.80 10.22 -5.86
CA ILE A 65 12.38 10.39 -7.19
C ILE A 65 13.82 10.91 -7.08
N HIS A 66 14.05 11.86 -6.18
CA HIS A 66 15.38 12.40 -5.94
C HIS A 66 16.32 11.34 -5.35
N THR A 67 15.87 10.55 -4.38
CA THR A 67 16.65 9.43 -3.82
C THR A 67 17.05 8.42 -4.91
N VAL A 68 16.11 7.99 -5.76
CA VAL A 68 16.43 7.07 -6.87
C VAL A 68 17.41 7.70 -7.85
N SER A 69 17.26 9.00 -8.15
CA SER A 69 18.17 9.71 -9.06
C SER A 69 19.61 9.76 -8.51
N ILE A 70 19.77 10.08 -7.21
CA ILE A 70 21.07 10.09 -6.54
C ILE A 70 21.70 8.69 -6.56
N ILE A 71 20.89 7.65 -6.28
CA ILE A 71 21.37 6.27 -6.29
C ILE A 71 21.93 5.91 -7.68
N LEU A 72 21.20 6.22 -8.75
CA LEU A 72 21.65 5.93 -10.11
C LEU A 72 22.93 6.71 -10.48
N GLU A 73 22.99 8.00 -10.14
CA GLU A 73 24.17 8.84 -10.38
C GLU A 73 25.41 8.32 -9.64
N LYS A 74 25.25 7.96 -8.36
CA LYS A 74 26.35 7.45 -7.53
C LYS A 74 26.79 6.06 -7.92
N SER A 75 25.85 5.21 -8.33
CA SER A 75 26.14 3.90 -8.87
C SER A 75 26.95 3.98 -10.16
N TYR A 76 26.66 4.96 -11.02
CA TYR A 76 27.45 5.25 -12.20
C TYR A 76 28.85 5.80 -11.84
N GLU A 77 28.92 6.77 -10.91
CA GLU A 77 30.19 7.39 -10.47
C GLU A 77 31.16 6.38 -9.85
N TYR A 78 30.66 5.47 -9.00
CA TYR A 78 31.48 4.48 -8.30
C TYR A 78 31.51 3.10 -8.97
N ASN A 79 30.91 2.96 -10.15
CA ASN A 79 30.81 1.69 -10.90
C ASN A 79 30.23 0.55 -10.04
N VAL A 80 29.16 0.86 -9.32
CA VAL A 80 28.45 -0.07 -8.43
C VAL A 80 27.17 -0.53 -9.11
N ASN A 81 27.03 -1.85 -9.29
CA ASN A 81 25.82 -2.42 -9.87
C ASN A 81 24.59 -2.08 -9.02
N THR A 82 23.51 -1.68 -9.69
CA THR A 82 22.22 -1.36 -9.06
C THR A 82 21.09 -1.93 -9.87
N TYR A 83 20.21 -2.63 -9.16
CA TYR A 83 19.02 -3.23 -9.71
C TYR A 83 17.80 -2.66 -8.99
N LEU A 84 16.81 -2.24 -9.78
CA LEU A 84 15.55 -1.71 -9.32
C LEU A 84 14.42 -2.63 -9.77
N LEU A 85 13.54 -2.99 -8.84
CA LEU A 85 12.30 -3.71 -9.14
C LEU A 85 11.10 -2.84 -8.79
N PHE A 86 10.38 -2.40 -9.81
CA PHE A 86 9.11 -1.71 -9.62
C PHE A 86 7.98 -2.73 -9.44
N VAL A 87 7.25 -2.61 -8.34
CA VAL A 87 6.09 -3.43 -8.00
C VAL A 87 4.84 -2.57 -8.17
N ASP A 88 4.00 -2.93 -9.15
CA ASP A 88 2.69 -2.31 -9.39
C ASP A 88 1.58 -3.23 -8.87
N PHE A 89 0.71 -2.70 -7.99
CA PHE A 89 -0.42 -3.43 -7.44
C PHE A 89 -1.71 -3.17 -8.23
N THR A 90 -2.21 -4.20 -8.90
CA THR A 90 -3.49 -4.12 -9.61
C THR A 90 -4.66 -3.97 -8.63
N LYS A 91 -5.28 -2.79 -8.57
CA LYS A 91 -6.46 -2.50 -7.72
C LYS A 91 -6.21 -2.79 -6.23
N ALA A 92 -5.05 -2.37 -5.71
CA ALA A 92 -4.60 -2.65 -4.35
C ALA A 92 -5.67 -2.43 -3.27
N PHE A 93 -6.34 -1.26 -3.30
CA PHE A 93 -7.39 -0.89 -2.34
C PHE A 93 -8.56 -1.88 -2.34
N ASP A 94 -8.94 -2.43 -3.49
CA ASP A 94 -10.13 -3.28 -3.62
C ASP A 94 -9.85 -4.74 -3.20
N ARG A 95 -8.58 -5.09 -2.97
CA ARG A 95 -8.12 -6.46 -2.75
C ARG A 95 -7.50 -6.74 -1.40
N VAL A 96 -7.22 -5.71 -0.58
CA VAL A 96 -6.69 -5.92 0.78
C VAL A 96 -7.59 -6.88 1.57
N GLU A 97 -7.02 -7.95 2.11
CA GLU A 97 -7.73 -8.85 3.01
C GLU A 97 -7.91 -8.21 4.39
N LEU A 98 -9.16 -8.14 4.88
CA LEU A 98 -9.48 -7.51 6.17
C LEU A 98 -8.72 -8.13 7.36
N PRO A 99 -8.58 -9.47 7.48
CA PRO A 99 -7.83 -10.09 8.57
C PRO A 99 -6.41 -9.56 8.72
N ALA A 100 -5.78 -9.20 7.61
CA ALA A 100 -4.43 -8.69 7.63
C ALA A 100 -4.31 -7.25 8.11
N ILE A 101 -5.35 -6.45 7.93
CA ILE A 101 -5.42 -5.12 8.53
C ILE A 101 -5.38 -5.27 10.05
N TRP A 102 -6.14 -6.22 10.59
CA TRP A 102 -6.18 -6.49 12.04
C TRP A 102 -4.83 -6.96 12.55
N GLN A 103 -4.21 -7.95 11.90
CA GLN A 103 -2.87 -8.43 12.24
C GLN A 103 -1.80 -7.33 12.19
N ALA A 104 -1.85 -6.46 11.17
CA ALA A 104 -0.95 -5.32 11.08
C ALA A 104 -1.13 -4.38 12.27
N MET A 105 -2.38 -4.04 12.62
CA MET A 105 -2.67 -3.16 13.75
C MET A 105 -2.21 -3.74 15.08
N GLU A 106 -2.43 -5.04 15.32
CA GLU A 106 -1.95 -5.75 16.50
C GLU A 106 -0.43 -5.74 16.58
N SER A 107 0.26 -5.99 15.47
CA SER A 107 1.73 -5.99 15.42
C SER A 107 2.36 -4.64 15.76
N PHE A 108 1.64 -3.54 15.50
CA PHE A 108 2.07 -2.18 15.83
C PHE A 108 1.64 -1.72 17.23
N GLY A 109 1.07 -2.62 18.04
CA GLY A 109 0.69 -2.33 19.42
C GLY A 109 -0.53 -1.42 19.55
N ILE A 110 -1.42 -1.40 18.55
CA ILE A 110 -2.67 -0.65 18.63
C ILE A 110 -3.62 -1.35 19.59
N GLU A 111 -4.28 -0.56 20.45
CA GLU A 111 -5.21 -1.08 21.45
C GLU A 111 -6.33 -1.92 20.83
N GLU A 112 -6.58 -3.10 21.40
CA GLU A 112 -7.60 -4.07 20.95
C GLU A 112 -9.00 -3.44 20.84
N GLY A 113 -9.36 -2.53 21.77
CA GLY A 113 -10.62 -1.80 21.72
C GLY A 113 -10.78 -0.96 20.46
N LEU A 114 -9.70 -0.32 19.99
CA LEU A 114 -9.72 0.46 18.76
C LEU A 114 -9.80 -0.44 17.52
N ILE A 115 -9.10 -1.58 17.53
CA ILE A 115 -9.16 -2.59 16.46
C ILE A 115 -10.60 -3.09 16.31
N LYS A 116 -11.26 -3.49 17.41
CA LYS A 116 -12.65 -3.95 17.40
C LYS A 116 -13.63 -2.92 16.84
N VAL A 117 -13.45 -1.64 17.19
CA VAL A 117 -14.30 -0.56 16.64
C VAL A 117 -14.15 -0.46 15.11
N ILE A 118 -12.93 -0.60 14.59
CA ILE A 118 -12.69 -0.58 13.15
C ILE A 118 -13.20 -1.86 12.50
N GLU A 119 -13.00 -3.02 13.10
CA GLU A 119 -13.53 -4.29 12.63
C GLU A 119 -15.06 -4.21 12.48
N LEU A 120 -15.77 -3.66 13.48
CA LEU A 120 -17.21 -3.44 13.41
C LEU A 120 -17.63 -2.45 12.31
N LEU A 121 -16.79 -1.46 11.99
CA LEU A 121 -17.04 -0.55 10.87
C LEU A 121 -16.91 -1.23 9.51
N TYR A 122 -16.06 -2.25 9.41
CA TYR A 122 -15.88 -3.04 8.20
C TYR A 122 -16.84 -4.25 8.13
N ALA A 123 -17.31 -4.74 9.27
CA ALA A 123 -18.26 -5.83 9.39
C ALA A 123 -19.57 -5.52 8.65
N ASN A 124 -20.09 -6.51 7.92
CA ASN A 124 -21.35 -6.45 7.18
C ASN A 124 -21.48 -5.25 6.22
N GLY A 125 -20.36 -4.72 5.72
CA GLY A 125 -20.37 -3.64 4.75
C GLY A 125 -21.08 -4.06 3.47
N THR A 126 -22.20 -3.42 3.14
CA THR A 126 -22.88 -3.62 1.86
C THR A 126 -22.63 -2.46 0.90
N ALA A 127 -22.37 -2.78 -0.36
CA ALA A 127 -22.31 -1.84 -1.46
C ALA A 127 -23.60 -1.90 -2.27
N GLY A 128 -24.39 -0.82 -2.23
CA GLY A 128 -25.47 -0.63 -3.19
C GLY A 128 -24.94 -0.12 -4.53
N VAL A 129 -25.11 -0.90 -5.60
CA VAL A 129 -24.83 -0.52 -6.99
C VAL A 129 -26.15 -0.12 -7.65
N LYS A 130 -26.17 1.04 -8.31
CA LYS A 130 -27.33 1.51 -9.07
C LYS A 130 -26.98 1.56 -10.56
N VAL A 131 -27.62 0.72 -11.36
CA VAL A 131 -27.51 0.73 -12.84
C VAL A 131 -28.87 1.11 -13.41
N GLY A 132 -28.97 2.33 -13.93
CA GLY A 132 -30.25 2.91 -14.35
C GLY A 132 -31.26 2.98 -13.19
N ASN A 133 -32.40 2.30 -13.34
CA ASN A 133 -33.44 2.20 -12.30
C ASN A 133 -33.31 0.97 -11.39
N ARG A 134 -32.34 0.09 -11.63
CA ARG A 134 -32.14 -1.12 -10.81
C ARG A 134 -31.12 -0.85 -9.71
N ARG A 135 -31.42 -1.30 -8.49
CA ARG A 135 -30.52 -1.27 -7.34
C ARG A 135 -30.24 -2.70 -6.91
N THR A 136 -28.96 -3.04 -6.83
CA THR A 136 -28.48 -4.33 -6.32
C THR A 136 -27.57 -4.05 -5.13
N GLU A 137 -27.64 -4.89 -4.10
CA GLU A 137 -26.74 -4.82 -2.95
C GLU A 137 -25.76 -5.98 -3.00
N ILE A 138 -24.49 -5.67 -2.76
CA ILE A 138 -23.38 -6.63 -2.80
C ILE A 138 -22.69 -6.58 -1.44
N ASN A 139 -22.40 -7.75 -0.87
CA ASN A 139 -21.61 -7.83 0.35
C ASN A 139 -20.14 -7.57 0.05
N ILE A 140 -19.54 -6.61 0.74
CA ILE A 140 -18.12 -6.31 0.67
C ILE A 140 -17.41 -7.19 1.70
N GLN A 141 -16.61 -8.15 1.21
CA GLN A 141 -15.87 -9.08 2.06
C GLN A 141 -14.37 -8.76 2.13
N ARG A 142 -13.87 -7.92 1.21
CA ARG A 142 -12.47 -7.53 1.11
C ARG A 142 -12.33 -6.11 0.60
N GLY A 143 -11.13 -5.58 0.73
CA GLY A 143 -10.76 -4.25 0.28
C GLY A 143 -11.15 -3.15 1.27
N VAL A 144 -10.45 -2.04 1.14
CA VAL A 144 -10.72 -0.79 1.83
C VAL A 144 -11.56 0.13 0.95
N ARG A 145 -12.40 0.97 1.56
CA ARG A 145 -13.43 1.75 0.85
C ARG A 145 -12.79 2.99 0.20
N GLN A 146 -12.72 3.03 -1.13
CA GLN A 146 -12.29 4.23 -1.84
C GLN A 146 -13.24 5.40 -1.56
N GLY A 147 -12.71 6.51 -1.05
CA GLY A 147 -13.49 7.67 -0.62
C GLY A 147 -13.70 7.76 0.90
N ASP A 148 -13.28 6.75 1.67
CA ASP A 148 -13.17 6.84 3.12
C ASP A 148 -11.84 7.50 3.52
N SER A 149 -11.90 8.41 4.49
CA SER A 149 -10.70 9.06 5.02
C SER A 149 -9.77 8.12 5.77
N LEU A 150 -10.30 7.04 6.36
CA LEU A 150 -9.55 6.04 7.13
C LEU A 150 -8.85 4.99 6.24
N SER A 151 -9.45 4.67 5.09
CA SER A 151 -9.00 3.58 4.21
C SER A 151 -7.54 3.70 3.74
N PRO A 152 -7.04 4.88 3.31
CA PRO A 152 -5.62 5.03 2.95
C PRO A 152 -4.67 4.73 4.11
N LEU A 153 -5.03 5.10 5.34
CA LEU A 153 -4.17 4.87 6.50
C LEU A 153 -4.08 3.38 6.83
N LEU A 154 -5.20 2.67 6.79
CA LEU A 154 -5.24 1.22 7.00
C LEU A 154 -4.44 0.49 5.92
N PHE A 155 -4.56 0.90 4.66
CA PHE A 155 -3.79 0.35 3.55
C PHE A 155 -2.28 0.44 3.80
N ILE A 156 -1.78 1.62 4.17
CA ILE A 156 -0.34 1.82 4.39
C ILE A 156 0.15 1.09 5.63
N LEU A 157 -0.66 0.97 6.69
CA LEU A 157 -0.32 0.15 7.85
C LEU A 157 -0.10 -1.30 7.43
N THR A 158 -1.03 -1.88 6.67
CA THR A 158 -0.90 -3.25 6.16
C THR A 158 0.29 -3.41 5.22
N LEU A 159 0.52 -2.43 4.34
CA LEU A 159 1.68 -2.43 3.45
C LEU A 159 2.99 -2.36 4.26
N GLN A 160 3.07 -1.50 5.27
CA GLN A 160 4.23 -1.38 6.14
C GLN A 160 4.49 -2.68 6.90
N TYR A 161 3.44 -3.33 7.39
CA TYR A 161 3.55 -4.63 8.05
C TYR A 161 4.20 -5.67 7.13
N ALA A 162 3.80 -5.74 5.87
CA ALA A 162 4.43 -6.61 4.87
C ALA A 162 5.90 -6.24 4.61
N LEU A 163 6.21 -4.94 4.51
CA LEU A 163 7.54 -4.42 4.21
C LEU A 163 8.53 -4.54 5.39
N ASN A 164 8.05 -4.71 6.62
CA ASN A 164 8.93 -4.95 7.77
C ASN A 164 9.77 -6.22 7.58
N ASN A 165 9.19 -7.28 7.03
CA ASN A 165 9.90 -8.54 6.76
C ASN A 165 10.99 -8.38 5.69
N VAL A 166 10.78 -7.48 4.72
CA VAL A 166 11.76 -7.14 3.68
C VAL A 166 13.02 -6.53 4.30
N ARG A 167 12.84 -5.61 5.25
CA ARG A 167 13.97 -4.98 5.96
C ARG A 167 14.76 -5.98 6.81
N LEU A 168 14.10 -6.95 7.42
CA LEU A 168 14.73 -7.95 8.28
C LEU A 168 15.70 -8.88 7.54
N LEU A 169 15.59 -9.00 6.21
CA LEU A 169 16.53 -9.77 5.40
C LEU A 169 17.96 -9.21 5.41
N GLY A 170 18.14 -7.93 5.74
CA GLY A 170 19.45 -7.27 5.68
C GLY A 170 20.03 -7.15 4.26
N LYS A 171 19.18 -7.40 3.24
CA LYS A 171 19.47 -7.29 1.81
C LYS A 171 18.96 -5.96 1.27
N GLY A 172 19.64 -5.40 0.28
CA GLY A 172 19.28 -4.10 -0.29
C GLY A 172 20.46 -3.39 -0.95
N PHE A 173 20.22 -2.17 -1.40
CA PHE A 173 21.27 -1.26 -1.85
C PHE A 173 22.00 -0.68 -0.64
N ARG A 174 23.33 -0.81 -0.60
CA ARG A 174 24.20 -0.34 0.48
C ARG A 174 25.07 0.82 0.00
N MET A 175 25.02 1.92 0.72
CA MET A 175 25.86 3.08 0.44
C MET A 175 26.23 3.78 1.74
N GLU A 176 27.51 4.08 1.93
CA GLU A 176 28.06 4.77 3.12
C GLU A 176 27.58 4.19 4.47
N GLY A 177 27.42 2.87 4.53
CA GLY A 177 26.97 2.17 5.75
C GLY A 177 25.44 2.16 5.96
N ALA A 178 24.67 2.85 5.13
CA ALA A 178 23.22 2.76 5.09
C ALA A 178 22.75 1.62 4.18
N LEU A 179 21.65 0.95 4.57
CA LEU A 179 20.99 -0.09 3.79
C LEU A 179 19.60 0.40 3.38
N LEU A 180 19.34 0.45 2.07
CA LEU A 180 18.05 0.77 1.49
C LEU A 180 17.51 -0.44 0.73
N SER A 181 16.51 -1.11 1.32
CA SER A 181 15.89 -2.30 0.72
C SER A 181 14.71 -1.95 -0.19
N TYR A 182 13.95 -0.91 0.16
CA TYR A 182 12.77 -0.47 -0.59
C TYR A 182 12.51 1.03 -0.45
N LEU A 183 11.71 1.55 -1.38
CA LEU A 183 11.02 2.84 -1.28
C LEU A 183 9.54 2.60 -1.60
N ALA A 184 8.63 3.11 -0.76
CA ALA A 184 7.20 2.89 -0.90
C ALA A 184 6.43 4.22 -0.86
N TYR A 185 5.56 4.42 -1.85
CA TYR A 185 4.64 5.55 -1.91
C TYR A 185 3.24 5.06 -2.29
N ALA A 186 2.33 5.02 -1.31
CA ALA A 186 0.99 4.49 -1.53
C ALA A 186 1.05 3.05 -2.07
N ASP A 187 0.53 2.81 -3.27
CA ASP A 187 0.57 1.53 -4.00
C ASP A 187 1.86 1.34 -4.83
N ASP A 188 2.70 2.36 -5.01
CA ASP A 188 3.94 2.23 -5.74
C ASP A 188 5.08 1.78 -4.80
N VAL A 189 5.66 0.61 -5.06
CA VAL A 189 6.82 0.10 -4.29
C VAL A 189 7.99 -0.18 -5.23
N VAL A 190 9.18 0.24 -4.82
CA VAL A 190 10.44 -0.03 -5.52
C VAL A 190 11.34 -0.81 -4.58
N LEU A 191 11.82 -1.98 -5.00
CA LEU A 191 12.87 -2.72 -4.29
C LEU A 191 14.23 -2.42 -4.94
N LEU A 192 15.27 -2.34 -4.11
CA LEU A 192 16.61 -1.97 -4.56
C LEU A 192 17.63 -2.99 -4.07
N ALA A 193 18.56 -3.41 -4.92
CA ALA A 193 19.66 -4.30 -4.54
C ALA A 193 20.90 -4.12 -5.44
N HIS A 194 22.05 -4.62 -5.00
CA HIS A 194 23.28 -4.63 -5.80
C HIS A 194 23.39 -5.81 -6.78
N ASN A 195 22.56 -6.83 -6.62
CA ASN A 195 22.59 -8.02 -7.45
C ASN A 195 21.17 -8.62 -7.57
N CYS A 196 20.97 -9.43 -8.62
CA CYS A 196 19.68 -10.05 -8.89
C CYS A 196 19.25 -11.06 -7.81
N GLU A 197 20.19 -11.74 -7.15
CA GLU A 197 19.87 -12.76 -6.13
C GLU A 197 19.25 -12.10 -4.88
N ASP A 198 19.81 -10.98 -4.44
CA ASP A 198 19.26 -10.19 -3.35
C ASP A 198 17.94 -9.55 -3.74
N LEU A 199 17.83 -9.03 -4.97
CA LEU A 199 16.56 -8.49 -5.47
C LEU A 199 15.47 -9.56 -5.52
N GLN A 200 15.80 -10.77 -5.98
CA GLN A 200 14.89 -11.90 -6.02
C GLN A 200 14.51 -12.34 -4.61
N ALA A 201 15.45 -12.41 -3.66
CA ALA A 201 15.13 -12.76 -2.27
C ALA A 201 14.23 -11.70 -1.59
N LEU A 202 14.45 -10.42 -1.89
CA LEU A 202 13.57 -9.32 -1.45
C LEU A 202 12.19 -9.46 -2.08
N ALA A 203 12.13 -9.75 -3.39
CA ALA A 203 10.89 -10.04 -4.09
C ALA A 203 10.19 -11.22 -3.43
N ASP A 204 10.81 -12.40 -3.34
CA ASP A 204 10.27 -13.65 -2.78
C ASP A 204 9.83 -13.57 -1.32
N THR A 205 10.35 -12.62 -0.53
CA THR A 205 9.89 -12.39 0.86
C THR A 205 8.74 -11.39 0.90
N SER A 206 8.82 -10.36 0.05
CA SER A 206 7.77 -9.37 -0.08
C SER A 206 6.54 -9.97 -0.77
N THR A 207 6.70 -10.84 -1.78
CA THR A 207 5.64 -11.29 -2.67
C THR A 207 4.66 -12.22 -1.98
N PRO A 208 4.98 -13.25 -1.19
CA PRO A 208 3.96 -14.08 -0.56
C PRO A 208 3.08 -13.28 0.38
N LEU A 209 3.63 -12.33 1.16
CA LEU A 209 2.83 -11.42 1.96
C LEU A 209 2.10 -10.41 1.08
N LEU A 210 2.74 -9.71 0.15
CA LEU A 210 2.07 -8.74 -0.73
C LEU A 210 1.03 -9.39 -1.67
N VAL A 211 1.20 -10.65 -2.08
CA VAL A 211 0.31 -11.46 -2.92
C VAL A 211 -0.81 -12.04 -2.07
N THR A 212 -0.53 -12.61 -0.89
CA THR A 212 -1.57 -13.08 0.04
C THR A 212 -2.38 -11.91 0.62
N LEU A 213 -1.78 -10.73 0.76
CA LEU A 213 -2.40 -9.52 1.31
C LEU A 213 -3.11 -8.68 0.25
N LEU A 214 -2.69 -8.72 -1.02
CA LEU A 214 -3.20 -7.81 -2.07
C LEU A 214 -3.61 -8.49 -3.39
N LEU A 215 -3.17 -9.71 -3.75
CA LEU A 215 -3.37 -10.24 -5.11
C LEU A 215 -3.43 -11.78 -5.14
N ASN A 216 -4.63 -12.36 -5.26
CA ASN A 216 -4.80 -13.70 -5.83
C ASN A 216 -4.07 -13.76 -7.19
N GLU A 217 -3.29 -14.82 -7.41
CA GLU A 217 -2.30 -15.01 -8.48
C GLU A 217 -2.64 -14.34 -9.84
N SER A 218 -1.58 -13.81 -10.48
CA SER A 218 -1.52 -13.08 -11.76
C SER A 218 -1.73 -11.56 -11.67
N GLN A 219 -0.72 -10.80 -12.12
CA GLN A 219 -0.71 -9.32 -12.32
C GLN A 219 -0.03 -8.46 -11.23
N ALA A 220 1.15 -8.86 -10.79
CA ALA A 220 2.22 -7.91 -10.48
C ALA A 220 3.17 -7.87 -11.69
N SER A 221 3.37 -6.71 -12.32
CA SER A 221 4.39 -6.55 -13.35
C SER A 221 5.67 -6.03 -12.71
N ALA A 222 6.68 -6.88 -12.65
CA ALA A 222 8.00 -6.54 -12.17
C ALA A 222 8.84 -6.08 -13.38
N THR A 223 9.29 -4.83 -13.38
CA THR A 223 10.21 -4.32 -14.41
C THR A 223 11.59 -4.22 -13.78
N CYS A 224 12.53 -5.05 -14.24
CA CYS A 224 13.92 -4.99 -13.81
C CYS A 224 14.67 -4.02 -14.73
N SER A 225 15.12 -2.90 -14.20
CA SER A 225 16.05 -2.01 -14.89
C SER A 225 17.43 -2.18 -14.27
N VAL A 226 18.40 -2.60 -15.08
CA VAL A 226 19.82 -2.61 -14.73
C VAL A 226 20.38 -1.26 -15.15
N ALA A 227 20.91 -0.49 -14.21
CA ALA A 227 21.69 0.70 -14.58
C ALA A 227 22.99 0.23 -15.26
N PRO A 228 23.34 0.74 -16.44
CA PRO A 228 24.60 0.41 -17.12
C PRO A 228 25.82 0.98 -16.39
#